data_AF-A0A178W3B5-F1
#
_entry.id   AF-A0A178W3B5-F1
#
_cell.length_a   1.000
_cell.length_b   1.000
_cell.length_c   1.000
_cell.angle_alpha   90.00
_cell.angle_beta   90.00
_cell.angle_gamma   90.00
#
_symmetry.space_group_name_H-M   'P 1'
#
loop_
_entity.id
_entity.type
_entity.pdbx_description
1 polymer ?
#
loop_
_entity_poly.entity_id
_entity_poly.type
_entity_poly.pdbx_seq_one_letter_code
_entity_poly.pdbx_strand_id
1 'polypeptide(L)'
;MWRDVDMNRHQVDPSSELNLVIVSHGLTSRVFLTKWFKWTVAEFERLNNFGNCEFRVMELGASGEYTFAIHHSEEEMLDWGMSKDMIDDQKDRVDGCRVTTSNDSCSLHLNEYFDLLDVTDDEE
;
A
#
# COMPACT_ATOMS: atom_id res chain seq x y z
N MET A 1 2.73 -0.27 -18.23
CA MET A 1 3.41 0.24 -17.02
C MET A 1 4.26 -0.85 -16.37
N TRP A 2 3.73 -1.77 -15.55
CA TRP A 2 4.53 -2.87 -14.95
C TRP A 2 5.29 -3.71 -16.01
N ARG A 3 4.61 -4.06 -17.11
CA ARG A 3 5.26 -4.73 -18.24
C ARG A 3 6.37 -3.92 -18.91
N ASP A 4 6.28 -2.59 -18.93
CA ASP A 4 7.32 -1.76 -19.55
C ASP A 4 8.56 -1.64 -18.64
N VAL A 5 8.35 -1.67 -17.32
CA VAL A 5 9.43 -1.77 -16.32
C VAL A 5 10.11 -3.14 -16.40
N ASP A 6 9.34 -4.23 -16.40
CA ASP A 6 9.87 -5.60 -16.52
C ASP A 6 10.64 -5.84 -17.83
N MET A 7 10.19 -5.21 -18.92
CA MET A 7 10.89 -5.28 -20.22
C MET A 7 12.10 -4.35 -20.31
N ASN A 8 12.48 -3.69 -19.20
CA ASN A 8 13.53 -2.66 -19.14
C ASN A 8 13.46 -1.68 -20.32
N ARG A 9 12.24 -1.26 -20.69
CA ARG A 9 12.03 -0.43 -21.87
C ARG A 9 12.73 0.93 -21.76
N HIS A 10 12.99 1.36 -20.53
CA HIS A 10 13.65 2.61 -20.21
C HIS A 10 15.19 2.51 -20.16
N GLN A 11 15.77 1.32 -20.40
CA GLN A 11 17.22 1.08 -20.37
C GLN A 11 17.86 1.58 -19.06
N VAL A 12 17.16 1.33 -17.95
CA VAL A 12 17.66 1.68 -16.62
C VAL A 12 18.76 0.69 -16.28
N ASP A 13 19.93 1.21 -15.93
CA ASP A 13 21.04 0.36 -15.50
C ASP A 13 20.65 -0.35 -14.20
N PRO A 14 20.86 -1.67 -14.05
CA PRO A 14 20.48 -2.41 -12.84
C PRO A 14 21.13 -1.90 -11.56
N SER A 15 22.21 -1.11 -11.65
CA SER A 15 22.87 -0.48 -10.50
C SER A 15 22.31 0.90 -10.16
N SER A 16 21.43 1.45 -11.00
CA SER A 16 20.79 2.74 -10.75
C SER A 16 19.54 2.61 -9.90
N GLU A 17 19.37 3.55 -8.96
CA GLU A 17 18.22 3.60 -8.08
C GLU A 17 16.95 3.98 -8.86
N LEU A 18 15.96 3.08 -8.88
CA LEU A 18 14.68 3.32 -9.53
C LEU A 18 13.68 3.91 -8.53
N ASN A 19 13.23 5.13 -8.81
CA ASN A 19 12.19 5.81 -8.04
C ASN A 19 10.89 5.88 -8.85
N LEU A 20 9.76 5.53 -8.22
CA LEU A 20 8.44 5.56 -8.83
C LEU A 20 7.60 6.71 -8.27
N VAL A 21 6.97 7.48 -9.17
CA VAL A 21 5.96 8.48 -8.80
C VAL A 21 4.60 8.02 -9.31
N ILE A 22 3.65 7.84 -8.39
CA ILE A 22 2.26 7.47 -8.71
C ILE A 22 1.38 8.71 -8.56
N VAL A 23 0.81 9.19 -9.66
CA VAL A 23 -0.15 10.30 -9.67
C VAL A 23 -1.55 9.73 -9.84
N SER A 24 -2.43 9.99 -8.87
CA SER A 24 -3.79 9.43 -8.88
C SER A 24 -4.77 10.31 -8.08
N HIS A 25 -6.02 9.82 -7.95
CA HIS A 25 -7.06 10.43 -7.14
C HIS A 25 -7.01 9.91 -5.69
N GLY A 26 -7.49 10.71 -4.73
CA GLY A 26 -7.40 10.37 -3.30
C GLY A 26 -7.98 8.99 -2.94
N LEU A 27 -9.13 8.63 -3.51
CA LEU A 27 -9.73 7.30 -3.28
C LEU A 27 -8.87 6.18 -3.86
N THR A 28 -8.38 6.34 -5.09
CA THR A 28 -7.52 5.35 -5.75
C THR A 28 -6.21 5.15 -5.02
N SER A 29 -5.60 6.23 -4.52
CA SER A 29 -4.40 6.16 -3.67
C SER A 29 -4.65 5.36 -2.39
N ARG A 30 -5.77 5.58 -1.70
CA ARG A 30 -6.13 4.80 -0.51
C ARG A 30 -6.30 3.31 -0.82
N VAL A 31 -7.00 2.97 -1.90
CA VAL A 31 -7.17 1.57 -2.34
C VAL A 31 -5.83 0.92 -2.66
N PHE A 32 -4.93 1.66 -3.34
CA PHE A 32 -3.58 1.21 -3.61
C PHE A 32 -2.81 0.91 -2.31
N LEU A 33 -2.82 1.83 -1.33
CA LEU A 33 -2.13 1.64 -0.07
C LEU A 33 -2.70 0.48 0.75
N THR A 34 -4.02 0.33 0.80
CA THR A 34 -4.69 -0.80 1.45
C THR A 34 -4.26 -2.13 0.82
N LYS A 35 -4.19 -2.20 -0.51
CA LYS A 35 -3.70 -3.39 -1.20
C LYS A 35 -2.22 -3.65 -0.94
N TRP A 36 -1.40 -2.60 -0.90
CA TRP A 36 0.04 -2.67 -0.70
C TRP A 36 0.41 -3.17 0.70
N PHE A 37 -0.15 -2.55 1.73
CA PHE A 37 0.11 -2.87 3.13
C PHE A 37 -0.78 -3.97 3.69
N LYS A 38 -1.68 -4.52 2.87
CA LYS A 38 -2.64 -5.57 3.25
C LYS A 38 -3.51 -5.14 4.44
N TRP A 39 -3.95 -3.88 4.42
CA TRP A 39 -4.87 -3.36 5.43
C TRP A 39 -6.27 -3.94 5.25
N THR A 40 -6.98 -4.08 6.36
CA THR A 40 -8.38 -4.49 6.43
C THR A 40 -9.32 -3.40 5.91
N VAL A 41 -10.57 -3.76 5.62
CA VAL A 41 -11.61 -2.78 5.23
C VAL A 41 -11.81 -1.73 6.34
N ALA A 42 -11.81 -2.15 7.60
CA ALA A 42 -11.97 -1.24 8.73
C ALA A 42 -10.79 -0.24 8.84
N GLU A 43 -9.57 -0.68 8.55
CA GLU A 43 -8.40 0.21 8.47
C GLU A 43 -8.50 1.16 7.27
N PHE A 44 -8.92 0.66 6.11
CA PHE A 44 -9.16 1.49 4.93
C PHE A 44 -10.17 2.61 5.20
N GLU A 45 -11.30 2.29 5.84
CA GLU A 45 -12.36 3.25 6.13
C GLU A 45 -11.91 4.40 7.05
N ARG A 46 -10.91 4.15 7.92
CA ARG A 46 -10.34 5.17 8.80
C ARG A 46 -9.43 6.18 8.09
N LEU A 47 -8.84 5.80 6.96
CA LEU A 47 -7.90 6.65 6.25
C LEU A 47 -8.57 7.92 5.72
N ASN A 48 -7.90 9.05 5.92
CA ASN A 48 -8.27 10.31 5.29
C ASN A 48 -7.88 10.30 3.80
N ASN A 49 -8.69 10.95 2.97
CA ASN A 49 -8.32 11.20 1.58
C ASN A 49 -7.09 12.12 1.53
N PHE A 50 -6.23 11.87 0.55
CA PHE A 50 -5.17 12.81 0.22
C PHE A 50 -5.77 14.17 -0.15
N GLY A 51 -5.18 15.24 0.37
CA GLY A 51 -5.41 16.60 -0.07
C GLY A 51 -4.96 16.83 -1.51
N ASN A 52 -5.44 17.91 -2.11
CA ASN A 52 -5.02 18.29 -3.46
C ASN A 52 -3.51 18.55 -3.48
N CYS A 53 -2.80 17.88 -4.38
CA CYS A 53 -1.34 17.93 -4.51
C CYS A 53 -0.57 17.47 -3.26
N GLU A 54 -1.22 16.77 -2.32
CA GLU A 54 -0.52 16.07 -1.23
C GLU A 54 0.27 14.89 -1.79
N PHE A 55 1.44 14.63 -1.23
CA PHE A 55 2.24 13.45 -1.53
C PHE A 55 2.67 12.77 -0.24
N ARG A 56 2.86 11.45 -0.31
CA ARG A 56 3.41 10.64 0.77
C ARG A 56 4.50 9.77 0.18
N VAL A 57 5.61 9.66 0.90
CA VAL A 57 6.80 8.92 0.47
C VAL A 57 6.82 7.57 1.18
N MET A 58 6.94 6.51 0.39
CA MET A 58 7.24 5.16 0.89
C MET A 58 8.68 4.86 0.53
N GLU A 59 9.49 4.50 1.52
CA GLU A 59 10.90 4.14 1.33
C GLU A 59 11.14 2.69 1.71
N LEU A 60 12.06 2.04 1.00
CA LEU A 60 12.45 0.67 1.26
C LEU A 60 13.26 0.61 2.57
N GLY A 61 12.69 -0.01 3.61
CA GLY A 61 13.38 -0.23 4.87
C GLY A 61 14.48 -1.29 4.75
N ALA A 62 15.30 -1.41 5.81
CA ALA A 62 16.36 -2.42 5.90
C ALA A 62 15.81 -3.85 5.84
N SER A 63 14.53 -4.02 6.16
CA SER A 63 13.77 -5.28 6.03
C SER A 63 13.52 -5.74 4.59
N GLY A 64 13.71 -4.85 3.60
CA GLY A 64 13.27 -5.07 2.23
C GLY A 64 11.77 -4.83 2.00
N GLU A 65 11.06 -4.27 2.98
CA GLU A 65 9.67 -3.81 2.82
C GLU A 65 9.60 -2.29 2.78
N TYR A 66 8.72 -1.76 1.93
CA TYR A 66 8.43 -0.33 1.90
C TYR A 66 7.65 0.10 3.13
N THR A 67 7.93 1.30 3.66
CA THR A 67 7.28 1.86 4.84
C THR A 67 7.17 3.38 4.76
N PHE A 68 6.18 3.94 5.47
CA PHE A 68 6.07 5.38 5.71
C PHE A 68 6.97 5.88 6.85
N ALA A 69 7.35 5.02 7.79
CA ALA A 69 7.97 5.43 9.05
C ALA A 69 9.40 5.99 8.91
N ILE A 70 9.99 5.95 7.72
CA ILE A 70 11.33 6.52 7.46
C ILE A 70 11.23 8.03 7.18
N HIS A 71 10.22 8.46 6.43
CA HIS A 71 10.07 9.84 5.98
C HIS A 71 8.98 10.63 6.71
N HIS A 72 8.11 9.96 7.47
CA HIS A 72 6.96 10.59 8.11
C HIS A 72 6.93 10.31 9.60
N SER A 73 6.52 11.32 10.35
CA SER A 73 6.32 11.22 11.79
C SER A 73 5.07 10.41 12.14
N GLU A 74 5.01 9.92 13.38
CA GLU A 74 3.82 9.26 13.91
C GLU A 74 2.61 10.21 13.95
N GLU A 75 2.82 11.50 14.22
CA GLU A 75 1.76 12.51 14.22
C GLU A 75 1.12 12.68 12.84
N GLU A 76 1.93 12.72 11.77
CA GLU A 76 1.43 12.77 10.39
C GLU A 76 0.64 11.52 10.03
N MET A 77 1.15 10.34 10.40
CA MET A 77 0.43 9.07 10.15
C MET A 77 -0.91 9.02 10.90
N LEU A 78 -0.96 9.54 12.13
CA LEU A 78 -2.20 9.68 12.90
C LEU A 78 -3.18 10.66 12.23
N ASP A 79 -2.69 11.81 11.75
CA ASP A 79 -3.51 12.80 11.04
C ASP A 79 -4.09 12.22 9.74
N TRP A 80 -3.41 11.27 9.12
CA TRP A 80 -3.93 10.53 7.96
C TRP A 80 -4.97 9.45 8.30
N GLY A 81 -5.30 9.28 9.58
CA GLY A 81 -6.28 8.32 10.06
C GLY A 81 -5.73 6.90 10.27
N MET A 82 -4.40 6.73 10.34
CA MET A 82 -3.82 5.43 10.66
C MET A 82 -4.05 5.09 12.13
N SER A 83 -4.49 3.86 12.42
CA SER A 83 -4.57 3.38 13.80
C SER A 83 -3.19 3.06 14.35
N LYS A 84 -3.07 3.03 15.68
CA LYS A 84 -1.80 2.70 16.36
C LYS A 84 -1.18 1.40 15.85
N ASP A 85 -1.99 0.36 15.68
CA ASP A 85 -1.51 -0.94 15.16
C ASP A 85 -0.93 -0.83 13.73
N MET A 86 -1.49 0.04 12.88
CA MET A 86 -0.96 0.28 11.53
C MET A 86 0.38 1.01 11.59
N ILE A 87 0.52 1.95 12.53
CA ILE A 87 1.75 2.73 12.74
C ILE A 87 2.86 1.85 13.30
N ASP A 88 2.52 0.98 14.27
CA ASP A 88 3.45 0.01 14.83
C ASP A 88 3.94 -0.95 13.73
N ASP A 89 3.05 -1.44 12.84
CA ASP A 89 3.44 -2.20 11.64
C ASP A 89 4.38 -1.41 10.70
N GLN A 90 4.13 -0.11 10.48
CA GLN A 90 5.06 0.72 9.69
C GLN A 90 6.43 0.84 10.33
N LYS A 91 6.51 0.97 11.66
CA LYS A 91 7.78 1.06 12.39
C LYS A 91 8.55 -0.26 12.34
N ASP A 92 7.86 -1.38 12.50
CA ASP A 92 8.48 -2.72 12.44
C ASP A 92 9.10 -3.01 11.06
N ARG A 93 8.51 -2.47 9.98
CA ARG A 93 9.05 -2.57 8.61
C ARG A 93 10.37 -1.84 8.41
N VAL A 94 10.75 -0.88 9.26
CA VAL A 94 12.01 -0.14 9.12
C VAL A 94 13.20 -1.09 9.32
N ASP A 95 13.21 -1.77 10.47
CA ASP A 95 14.37 -2.57 10.92
C ASP A 95 14.22 -4.08 10.64
N GLY A 96 13.04 -4.54 10.20
CA GLY A 96 12.80 -5.94 9.85
C GLY A 96 12.70 -6.89 11.06
N CYS A 97 12.59 -6.34 12.26
CA CYS A 97 12.32 -7.13 13.47
C CYS A 97 10.84 -7.51 13.48
N ARG A 98 10.44 -8.49 12.67
CA ARG A 98 9.09 -9.07 12.75
C ARG A 98 8.90 -9.75 14.10
N VAL A 99 8.40 -9.02 15.10
CA VAL A 99 7.68 -9.63 16.21
C VAL A 99 6.34 -10.04 15.62
N THR A 100 6.15 -11.33 15.41
CA THR A 100 4.90 -11.87 14.86
C THR A 100 3.75 -11.71 15.84
N THR A 101 3.12 -10.54 15.87
CA THR A 101 1.72 -10.44 16.33
C THR A 101 0.84 -10.64 15.11
N SER A 102 0.47 -11.93 14.94
CA SER A 102 -0.53 -12.47 14.03
C SER A 102 -1.55 -11.44 13.52
N ASN A 103 -1.40 -11.03 12.27
CA ASN A 103 -2.54 -10.64 11.45
C ASN A 103 -2.47 -11.35 10.08
N ASP A 104 -2.33 -12.68 10.15
CA ASP A 104 -2.58 -13.61 9.03
C ASP A 104 -4.08 -13.67 8.64
N SER A 105 -4.90 -12.72 9.12
CA SER A 105 -6.32 -12.68 8.81
C SER A 105 -6.66 -11.91 7.54
N CYS A 106 -5.68 -11.41 6.79
CA CYS A 106 -5.94 -10.83 5.47
C CYS A 106 -5.82 -11.88 4.36
N SER A 107 -6.60 -12.97 4.48
CA SER A 107 -7.05 -13.71 3.31
C SER A 107 -7.92 -12.76 2.48
N LEU A 108 -7.37 -12.27 1.38
CA LEU A 108 -7.97 -11.27 0.52
C LEU A 108 -9.39 -11.68 0.06
N HIS A 109 -10.44 -11.19 0.73
CA HIS A 109 -11.81 -11.09 0.20
C HIS A 109 -11.92 -10.02 -0.91
N LEU A 110 -10.86 -9.83 -1.70
CA LEU A 110 -10.97 -9.08 -2.95
C LEU A 110 -11.39 -10.00 -4.10
N ASN A 111 -10.99 -11.28 -4.08
CA ASN A 111 -11.44 -12.22 -5.10
C ASN A 111 -12.95 -12.45 -5.01
N GLU A 112 -13.50 -12.66 -3.80
CA GLU A 112 -14.95 -12.90 -3.66
C GLU A 112 -15.81 -11.72 -4.13
N TYR A 113 -15.33 -10.47 -3.98
CA TYR A 113 -16.05 -9.29 -4.49
C TYR A 113 -16.14 -9.26 -6.03
N PHE A 114 -15.10 -9.68 -6.74
CA PHE A 114 -15.12 -9.76 -8.20
C PHE A 114 -15.75 -11.06 -8.71
N ASP A 115 -15.64 -12.16 -7.98
CA ASP A 115 -16.27 -13.45 -8.32
C ASP A 115 -17.81 -13.37 -8.20
N LEU A 116 -18.35 -12.50 -7.35
CA LEU A 116 -19.79 -12.21 -7.25
C LEU A 116 -20.35 -11.41 -8.43
N LEU A 117 -19.49 -10.76 -9.22
CA LEU A 117 -19.91 -10.01 -10.41
C LEU A 117 -19.91 -10.88 -11.68
N ASP A 118 -19.28 -12.06 -11.63
CA ASP A 118 -19.26 -13.04 -12.74
C ASP A 118 -20.51 -13.94 -12.78
N VAL A 119 -21.52 -13.66 -11.95
CA VAL A 119 -22.77 -14.45 -11.90
C VAL A 119 -23.98 -13.58 -12.22
N THR A 120 -24.02 -12.99 -13.41
CA THR A 120 -25.25 -12.74 -14.19
C THR A 120 -24.86 -12.42 -15.64
N ASP A 121 -24.57 -13.44 -16.44
CA ASP A 121 -24.96 -13.40 -17.84
C ASP A 121 -26.01 -14.50 -18.00
N ASP A 122 -27.26 -14.04 -17.95
CA ASP A 122 -28.47 -14.82 -18.14
C ASP A 122 -28.47 -15.56 -19.49
N GLU A 123 -29.13 -16.70 -19.47
CA GLU A 123 -29.33 -17.66 -20.55
C GLU A 123 -29.87 -17.06 -21.87
N GLU A 124 -29.33 -17.55 -23.00
CA GLU A 124 -30.09 -17.71 -24.25
C GLU A 124 -29.80 -19.07 -24.89
#